data_AF-A0A7K7EBB6-F1
#
_entry.id   AF-A0A7K7EBB6-F1
#
_cell.length_a   1.000
_cell.length_b   1.000
_cell.length_c   1.000
_cell.angle_alpha   90.00
_cell.angle_beta   90.00
_cell.angle_gamma   90.00
#
_symmetry.space_group_name_H-M   'P 1'
#
loop_
_entity.id
_entity.type
_entity.pdbx_description
1 polymer ?
#
loop_
_entity_poly.entity_id
_entity_poly.type
_entity_poly.pdbx_seq_one_letter_code
_entity_poly.pdbx_strand_id
1 'polypeptide(L)'
;RPLFLYIFLFYWRFLYALFTVEAPQPLCTVERGNNVTMECTFPVNGKLEFKDLSVSWEKKDESKQVYELLKGEEDLKSQHNDFRGRIKLLKENLNLGQSLLQISDVKLRDAGVYRCVVVYGGADYKTIHLKVKAPYRIINQRVVSTGHNEWKLTCQSEGYPEAEVIWQNRNYEDLTDKANTRFETGSDQLYHMTSTLTIKSAIDEIFYCIFWNKELQENTSA
;
A
#
# COMPACT_ATOMS: atom_id res chain seq x y z
N ARG A 1 -31.32 46.68 18.82
CA ARG A 1 -30.47 46.28 19.97
C ARG A 1 -30.61 44.80 20.38
N PRO A 2 -31.79 44.12 20.37
CA PRO A 2 -31.87 42.70 20.74
C PRO A 2 -31.44 41.74 19.59
N LEU A 3 -31.62 42.15 18.33
CA LEU A 3 -31.26 41.34 17.15
C LEU A 3 -29.74 41.09 17.02
N PHE A 4 -28.92 42.09 17.36
CA PHE A 4 -27.46 42.00 17.31
C PHE A 4 -26.89 41.05 18.38
N LEU A 5 -27.53 40.98 19.56
CA LEU A 5 -27.17 40.04 20.63
C LEU A 5 -27.50 38.60 20.25
N TYR A 6 -28.60 38.37 19.53
CA TYR A 6 -28.95 37.05 18.99
C TYR A 6 -27.98 36.59 17.90
N ILE A 7 -27.57 37.47 16.98
CA ILE A 7 -26.55 37.17 15.97
C ILE A 7 -25.21 36.86 16.63
N PHE A 8 -24.80 37.61 17.65
CA PHE A 8 -23.56 37.36 18.39
C PHE A 8 -23.60 36.02 19.13
N LEU A 9 -24.73 35.65 19.75
CA LEU A 9 -24.91 34.34 20.39
C LEU A 9 -24.98 33.18 19.38
N PHE A 10 -25.53 33.40 18.19
CA PHE A 10 -25.53 32.40 17.11
C PHE A 10 -24.12 32.19 16.54
N TYR A 11 -23.34 33.28 16.36
CA TYR A 11 -21.93 33.20 15.98
C TYR A 11 -21.06 32.58 17.08
N TRP A 12 -21.36 32.84 18.36
CA TRP A 12 -20.65 32.21 19.47
C TRP A 12 -20.91 30.71 19.56
N ARG A 13 -22.11 30.25 19.17
CA ARG A 13 -22.42 28.81 19.02
C ARG A 13 -21.74 28.17 17.80
N PHE A 14 -21.37 28.96 16.79
CA PHE A 14 -20.61 28.50 15.61
C PHE A 14 -19.08 28.58 15.78
N LEU A 15 -18.57 29.12 16.89
CA LEU A 15 -17.13 29.32 17.14
C LEU A 15 -16.45 28.16 17.88
N TYR A 16 -17.18 27.12 18.29
CA TYR A 16 -16.55 25.87 18.72
C TYR A 16 -16.23 25.04 17.49
N ALA A 17 -14.95 25.01 17.11
CA ALA A 17 -14.47 24.04 16.13
C ALA A 17 -14.86 22.63 16.63
N LEU A 18 -15.61 21.90 15.80
CA LEU A 18 -15.89 20.50 16.06
C LEU A 18 -14.56 19.74 16.10
N PHE A 19 -14.44 18.77 16.99
CA PHE A 19 -13.29 17.87 17.01
C PHE A 19 -13.30 17.06 15.70
N THR A 20 -12.31 17.29 14.84
CA THR A 20 -12.19 16.63 13.55
C THR A 20 -10.85 15.94 13.42
N VAL A 21 -10.89 14.67 13.00
CA VAL A 21 -9.71 13.92 12.60
C VAL A 21 -9.52 14.12 11.11
N GLU A 22 -8.28 14.29 10.68
CA GLU A 22 -7.90 14.36 9.27
C GLU A 22 -6.92 13.22 8.93
N ALA A 23 -6.89 12.83 7.66
CA ALA A 23 -5.91 11.90 7.11
C ALA A 23 -5.17 12.62 5.98
N PRO A 24 -4.00 13.23 6.24
CA PRO A 24 -3.27 14.01 5.25
C PRO A 24 -2.94 13.22 3.97
N GLN A 25 -2.74 11.91 4.12
CA GLN A 25 -2.51 10.97 3.02
C GLN A 25 -3.56 9.85 3.08
N PRO A 26 -4.70 10.00 2.39
CA PRO A 26 -5.77 8.99 2.41
C PRO A 26 -5.47 7.77 1.54
N LEU A 27 -4.39 7.80 0.74
CA LEU A 27 -3.91 6.69 -0.07
C LEU A 27 -2.40 6.56 0.11
N CYS A 28 -1.94 5.39 0.55
CA CYS A 28 -0.53 5.05 0.71
C CYS A 28 -0.21 3.84 -0.17
N THR A 29 0.84 3.92 -0.99
CA THR A 29 1.36 2.77 -1.74
C THR A 29 2.73 2.42 -1.21
N VAL A 30 2.96 1.15 -0.86
CA VAL A 30 4.23 0.66 -0.31
C VAL A 30 4.65 -0.63 -1.00
N GLU A 31 5.95 -0.85 -1.11
CA GLU A 31 6.48 -2.11 -1.61
C GLU A 31 6.47 -3.19 -0.53
N ARG A 32 6.18 -4.43 -0.93
CA ARG A 32 6.26 -5.60 -0.05
C ARG A 32 7.64 -5.68 0.62
N GLY A 33 7.66 -5.96 1.91
CA GLY A 33 8.87 -6.06 2.73
C GLY A 33 9.38 -4.72 3.28
N ASN A 34 8.92 -3.58 2.76
CA ASN A 34 9.24 -2.27 3.33
C ASN A 34 8.35 -1.96 4.53
N ASN A 35 8.68 -0.89 5.25
CA ASN A 35 7.85 -0.33 6.30
C ASN A 35 6.96 0.78 5.73
N VAL A 36 5.77 0.96 6.31
CA VAL A 36 4.87 2.09 6.01
C VAL A 36 4.45 2.78 7.30
N THR A 37 4.23 4.08 7.23
CA THR A 37 3.63 4.87 8.31
C THR A 37 2.38 5.55 7.79
N MET A 38 1.24 5.28 8.42
CA MET A 38 -0.03 5.94 8.15
C MET A 38 -0.30 6.99 9.21
N GLU A 39 -0.85 8.13 8.80
CA GLU A 39 -1.02 9.30 9.66
C GLU A 39 -2.48 9.74 9.72
N CYS A 40 -2.96 9.94 10.94
CA CYS A 40 -4.11 10.79 11.19
C CYS A 40 -3.76 11.92 12.12
N THR A 41 -4.33 13.09 11.88
CA THR A 41 -4.11 14.29 12.68
C THR A 41 -5.39 14.69 13.40
N PHE A 42 -5.26 15.29 14.57
CA PHE A 42 -6.37 15.73 15.40
C PHE A 42 -5.98 17.00 16.18
N PRO A 43 -6.94 17.87 16.52
CA PRO A 43 -6.64 19.12 17.21
C PRO A 43 -6.17 18.85 18.64
N VAL A 44 -5.05 19.48 19.01
CA VAL A 44 -4.53 19.53 20.39
C VAL A 44 -4.44 20.99 20.82
N ASN A 45 -5.22 21.36 21.84
CA ASN A 45 -5.24 22.71 22.38
C ASN A 45 -4.36 22.77 23.63
N GLY A 46 -3.12 23.23 23.48
CA GLY A 46 -2.15 23.33 24.58
C GLY A 46 -1.46 22.00 24.86
N LYS A 47 -1.28 21.65 26.14
CA LYS A 47 -0.63 20.40 26.53
C LYS A 47 -1.61 19.23 26.44
N LEU A 48 -1.21 18.17 25.74
CA LEU A 48 -2.00 16.95 25.67
C LEU A 48 -2.08 16.26 27.03
N GLU A 49 -3.29 15.90 27.45
CA GLU A 49 -3.56 15.07 28.62
C GLU A 49 -3.82 13.63 28.17
N PHE A 50 -2.79 12.76 28.29
CA PHE A 50 -2.84 11.38 27.79
C PHE A 50 -4.01 10.55 28.35
N LYS A 51 -4.38 10.78 29.62
CA LYS A 51 -5.51 10.10 30.30
C LYS A 51 -6.87 10.32 29.62
N ASP A 52 -7.00 11.39 28.84
CA ASP A 52 -8.24 11.75 28.15
C ASP A 52 -8.19 11.37 26.65
N LEU A 53 -7.04 10.89 26.17
CA LEU A 53 -6.82 10.49 24.79
C LEU A 53 -7.02 8.98 24.62
N SER A 54 -7.86 8.61 23.65
CA SER A 54 -7.91 7.25 23.13
C SER A 54 -7.69 7.25 21.61
N VAL A 55 -6.91 6.30 21.11
CA VAL A 55 -6.58 6.13 19.70
C VAL A 55 -6.76 4.65 19.35
N SER A 56 -7.57 4.38 18.33
CA SER A 56 -7.74 3.03 17.77
C SER A 56 -7.37 3.03 16.29
N TRP A 57 -6.62 2.02 15.87
CA TRP A 57 -6.42 1.71 14.47
C TRP A 57 -7.00 0.33 14.17
N GLU A 58 -7.78 0.27 13.10
CA GLU A 58 -8.47 -0.93 12.66
C GLU A 58 -8.26 -1.14 11.16
N LYS A 59 -8.09 -2.39 10.73
CA LYS A 59 -8.25 -2.76 9.33
C LYS A 59 -9.75 -2.99 9.11
N LYS A 60 -10.42 -1.96 8.59
CA LYS A 60 -11.87 -1.77 8.56
C LYS A 60 -12.58 -2.81 7.69
N ASP A 61 -12.04 -3.10 6.53
CA ASP A 61 -12.59 -4.06 5.56
C ASP A 61 -12.61 -5.50 6.09
N GLU A 62 -11.72 -5.84 7.02
CA GLU A 62 -11.66 -7.16 7.65
C GLU A 62 -12.08 -7.15 9.13
N SER A 63 -12.50 -6.00 9.67
CA SER A 63 -12.83 -5.82 11.10
C SER A 63 -11.73 -6.31 12.05
N LYS A 64 -10.46 -6.10 11.71
CA LYS A 64 -9.31 -6.52 12.54
C LYS A 64 -8.78 -5.35 13.36
N GLN A 65 -8.66 -5.54 14.68
CA GLN A 65 -7.98 -4.58 15.55
C GLN A 65 -6.48 -4.57 15.27
N VAL A 66 -5.92 -3.42 14.90
CA VAL A 66 -4.50 -3.26 14.54
C VAL A 66 -3.72 -2.69 15.72
N TYR A 67 -4.27 -1.68 16.39
CA TYR A 67 -3.64 -1.01 17.52
C TYR A 67 -4.68 -0.34 18.40
N GLU A 68 -4.46 -0.31 19.72
CA GLU A 68 -5.37 0.35 20.65
C GLU A 68 -4.60 1.04 21.78
N LEU A 69 -4.93 2.31 22.00
CA LEU A 69 -4.51 3.12 23.14
C LEU A 69 -5.79 3.64 23.81
N LEU A 70 -6.05 3.23 25.05
CA LEU A 70 -7.20 3.63 25.84
C LEU A 70 -6.74 4.52 26.99
N LYS A 71 -7.19 5.77 27.00
CA LYS A 71 -6.86 6.73 28.07
C LYS A 71 -5.35 6.81 28.36
N GLY A 72 -4.56 6.83 27.29
CA GLY A 72 -3.10 6.90 27.36
C GLY A 72 -2.37 5.57 27.63
N GLU A 73 -3.10 4.50 27.91
CA GLU A 73 -2.54 3.17 28.16
C GLU A 73 -2.69 2.27 26.92
N GLU A 74 -1.64 1.53 26.58
CA GLU A 74 -1.62 0.69 25.38
C GLU A 74 -2.21 -0.70 25.65
N ASP A 75 -3.17 -1.13 24.83
CA ASP A 75 -3.71 -2.48 24.87
C ASP A 75 -3.17 -3.33 23.72
N LEU A 76 -2.18 -4.16 24.03
CA LEU A 76 -1.60 -5.11 23.07
C LEU A 76 -2.38 -6.43 22.99
N LYS A 77 -3.34 -6.68 23.88
CA LYS A 77 -4.07 -7.95 23.93
C LYS A 77 -5.16 -8.02 22.87
N SER A 78 -5.80 -6.89 22.57
CA SER A 78 -6.85 -6.78 21.54
C SER A 78 -6.30 -6.89 20.11
N GLN A 79 -4.99 -6.69 19.92
CA GLN A 79 -4.34 -6.75 18.61
C GLN A 79 -4.48 -8.11 17.93
N HIS A 80 -4.97 -8.08 16.69
CA HIS A 80 -5.13 -9.25 15.84
C HIS A 80 -3.77 -9.89 15.48
N ASN A 81 -3.74 -11.23 15.38
CA ASN A 81 -2.51 -12.01 15.21
C ASN A 81 -1.68 -11.62 13.98
N ASP A 82 -2.31 -11.20 12.88
CA ASP A 82 -1.61 -10.78 11.66
C ASP A 82 -0.67 -9.59 11.85
N PHE A 83 -0.91 -8.78 12.89
CA PHE A 83 -0.22 -7.52 13.18
C PHE A 83 0.75 -7.62 14.35
N ARG A 84 0.70 -8.71 15.14
CA ARG A 84 1.55 -8.88 16.32
C ARG A 84 3.03 -8.81 15.97
N GLY A 85 3.76 -7.99 16.71
CA GLY A 85 5.20 -7.78 16.54
C GLY A 85 5.60 -6.90 15.36
N ARG A 86 4.65 -6.37 14.57
CA ARG A 86 4.92 -5.51 13.40
C ARG A 86 4.37 -4.11 13.50
N ILE A 87 3.53 -3.83 14.50
CA ILE A 87 2.88 -2.54 14.67
C ILE A 87 3.55 -1.71 15.76
N LYS A 88 3.71 -0.42 15.50
CA LYS A 88 4.13 0.58 16.48
C LYS A 88 3.36 1.88 16.27
N LEU A 89 2.79 2.43 17.33
CA LEU A 89 2.34 3.82 17.34
C LEU A 89 3.50 4.72 17.81
N LEU A 90 3.81 5.79 17.08
CA LEU A 90 4.82 6.78 17.49
C LEU A 90 4.21 7.72 18.54
N LYS A 91 4.21 7.29 19.81
CA LYS A 91 3.53 7.97 20.93
C LYS A 91 4.04 9.40 21.16
N GLU A 92 5.28 9.68 20.82
CA GLU A 92 5.91 11.01 20.90
C GLU A 92 5.19 12.06 20.05
N ASN A 93 4.62 11.64 18.90
CA ASN A 93 3.91 12.50 17.96
C ASN A 93 2.48 12.84 18.42
N LEU A 94 1.93 12.11 19.39
CA LEU A 94 0.58 12.38 19.91
C LEU A 94 0.48 13.79 20.52
N ASN A 95 1.57 14.29 21.14
CA ASN A 95 1.63 15.66 21.68
C ASN A 95 1.47 16.74 20.60
N LEU A 96 1.77 16.40 19.35
CA LEU A 96 1.62 17.27 18.19
C LEU A 96 0.26 17.07 17.49
N GLY A 97 -0.63 16.27 18.08
CA GLY A 97 -1.91 15.92 17.46
C GLY A 97 -1.76 14.94 16.31
N GLN A 98 -0.71 14.14 16.29
CA GLN A 98 -0.43 13.19 15.20
C GLN A 98 -0.47 11.75 15.73
N SER A 99 -1.38 10.96 15.19
CA SER A 99 -1.44 9.51 15.36
C SER A 99 -0.73 8.86 14.19
N LEU A 100 0.52 8.43 14.40
CA LEU A 100 1.36 7.80 13.39
C LEU A 100 1.48 6.29 13.64
N LEU A 101 0.80 5.49 12.83
CA LEU A 101 0.84 4.03 12.90
C LEU A 101 1.87 3.49 11.91
N GLN A 102 2.92 2.87 12.42
CA GLN A 102 3.93 2.18 11.63
C GLN A 102 3.61 0.68 11.52
N ILE A 103 3.67 0.15 10.30
CA ILE A 103 3.64 -1.28 10.01
C ILE A 103 5.00 -1.67 9.42
N SER A 104 5.69 -2.63 10.04
CA SER A 104 6.94 -3.19 9.51
C SER A 104 6.71 -4.46 8.70
N ASP A 105 7.66 -4.75 7.80
CA ASP A 105 7.63 -5.94 6.92
C ASP A 105 6.26 -6.12 6.26
N VAL A 106 5.88 -5.14 5.43
CA VAL A 106 4.55 -5.09 4.83
C VAL A 106 4.33 -6.28 3.89
N LYS A 107 3.20 -6.96 4.06
CA LYS A 107 2.78 -8.13 3.29
C LYS A 107 1.65 -7.74 2.34
N LEU A 108 1.44 -8.50 1.25
CA LEU A 108 0.33 -8.23 0.33
C LEU A 108 -1.04 -8.23 1.05
N ARG A 109 -1.23 -9.12 2.02
CA ARG A 109 -2.42 -9.18 2.88
C ARG A 109 -2.64 -7.97 3.78
N ASP A 110 -1.64 -7.11 3.96
CA ASP A 110 -1.81 -5.87 4.71
C ASP A 110 -2.53 -4.82 3.85
N ALA A 111 -2.60 -4.97 2.53
CA ALA A 111 -3.41 -4.10 1.68
C ALA A 111 -4.88 -4.08 2.14
N GLY A 112 -5.49 -2.90 2.09
CA GLY A 112 -6.88 -2.72 2.52
C GLY A 112 -7.17 -1.32 3.06
N VAL A 113 -8.35 -1.18 3.66
CA VAL A 113 -8.83 0.07 4.24
C VAL A 113 -8.57 0.10 5.74
N TYR A 114 -7.72 1.01 6.17
CA TYR A 114 -7.48 1.29 7.59
C TYR A 114 -8.36 2.42 8.07
N ARG A 115 -8.79 2.35 9.34
CA ARG A 115 -9.55 3.39 10.04
C ARG A 115 -8.80 3.79 11.28
N CYS A 116 -8.50 5.09 11.40
CA CYS A 116 -8.03 5.71 12.62
C CYS A 116 -9.22 6.34 13.35
N VAL A 117 -9.40 6.01 14.61
CA VAL A 117 -10.42 6.62 15.47
C VAL A 117 -9.69 7.34 16.60
N VAL A 118 -10.00 8.61 16.82
CA VAL A 118 -9.42 9.40 17.91
C VAL A 118 -10.54 9.94 18.78
N VAL A 119 -10.38 9.79 20.09
CA VAL A 119 -11.28 10.33 21.11
C VAL A 119 -10.48 11.23 22.04
N TYR A 120 -10.78 12.53 22.03
CA TYR A 120 -10.16 13.55 22.88
C TYR A 120 -11.04 14.81 22.98
N GLY A 121 -11.89 14.91 24.00
CA GLY A 121 -12.88 16.00 24.13
C GLY A 121 -14.02 15.98 23.07
N GLY A 122 -13.87 15.14 22.05
CA GLY A 122 -14.84 14.75 21.02
C GLY A 122 -14.36 13.43 20.40
N ALA A 123 -15.03 12.96 19.36
CA ALA A 123 -14.66 11.74 18.66
C ALA A 123 -14.89 11.89 17.15
N ASP A 124 -13.90 11.52 16.35
CA ASP A 124 -14.00 11.46 14.89
C ASP A 124 -13.06 10.36 14.37
N TYR A 125 -13.22 10.01 13.10
CA TYR A 125 -12.39 9.03 12.43
C TYR A 125 -12.10 9.44 10.99
N LYS A 126 -11.00 8.89 10.45
CA LYS A 126 -10.71 8.92 9.01
C LYS A 126 -10.21 7.56 8.54
N THR A 127 -10.25 7.37 7.23
CA THR A 127 -9.83 6.13 6.58
C THR A 127 -8.66 6.38 5.65
N ILE A 128 -7.75 5.42 5.59
CA ILE A 128 -6.57 5.43 4.74
C ILE A 128 -6.54 4.11 3.96
N HIS A 129 -6.37 4.20 2.65
CA HIS A 129 -6.27 3.03 1.79
C HIS A 129 -4.79 2.67 1.62
N LEU A 130 -4.40 1.48 2.09
CA LEU A 130 -3.06 0.94 1.90
C LEU A 130 -3.05 0.05 0.66
N LYS A 131 -2.30 0.44 -0.36
CA LYS A 131 -1.93 -0.39 -1.50
C LYS A 131 -0.55 -1.00 -1.27
N VAL A 132 -0.40 -2.27 -1.59
CA VAL A 132 0.89 -2.96 -1.54
C VAL A 132 1.25 -3.44 -2.95
N LYS A 133 2.49 -3.17 -3.36
CA LYS A 133 3.04 -3.61 -4.65
C LYS A 133 4.29 -4.46 -4.48
N ALA A 134 4.60 -5.27 -5.46
CA ALA A 134 5.84 -6.01 -5.59
C ALA A 134 6.31 -5.93 -7.05
N PRO A 135 7.30 -5.09 -7.39
CA PRO A 135 7.73 -4.92 -8.78
C PRO A 135 8.49 -6.16 -9.30
N TYR A 136 8.34 -6.44 -10.59
CA TYR A 136 8.98 -7.54 -11.33
C TYR A 136 10.48 -7.29 -11.61
N ARG A 137 11.25 -6.94 -10.57
CA ARG A 137 12.63 -6.46 -10.69
C ARG A 137 13.62 -7.51 -11.17
N ILE A 138 13.43 -8.75 -10.73
CA ILE A 138 14.34 -9.85 -11.05
C ILE A 138 13.73 -10.63 -12.20
N ILE A 139 14.37 -10.58 -13.36
CA ILE A 139 13.96 -11.32 -14.55
C ILE A 139 14.99 -12.43 -14.80
N ASN A 140 14.53 -13.67 -14.62
CA ASN A 140 15.31 -14.86 -14.95
C ASN A 140 15.08 -15.20 -16.42
N GLN A 141 16.17 -15.26 -17.18
CA GLN A 141 16.14 -15.54 -18.61
C GLN A 141 16.76 -16.90 -18.93
N ARG A 142 16.16 -17.60 -19.90
CA ARG A 142 16.68 -18.87 -20.40
C ARG A 142 16.57 -18.91 -21.92
N VAL A 143 17.68 -19.27 -22.58
CA VAL A 143 17.77 -19.43 -24.02
C VAL A 143 18.16 -20.87 -24.33
N VAL A 144 17.37 -21.55 -25.16
CA VAL A 144 17.61 -22.94 -25.56
C VAL A 144 17.44 -23.06 -27.07
N SER A 145 18.40 -23.68 -27.77
CA SER A 145 18.19 -24.06 -29.18
C SER A 145 17.33 -25.31 -29.26
N THR A 146 16.30 -25.28 -30.10
CA THR A 146 15.42 -26.43 -30.39
C THR A 146 15.84 -27.18 -31.65
N GLY A 147 16.95 -26.78 -32.28
CA GLY A 147 17.43 -27.30 -33.56
C GLY A 147 16.94 -26.46 -34.75
N HIS A 148 17.47 -26.71 -35.94
CA HIS A 148 17.03 -26.05 -37.19
C HIS A 148 17.04 -24.50 -37.13
N ASN A 149 18.04 -23.88 -36.49
CA ASN A 149 18.13 -22.43 -36.25
C ASN A 149 16.93 -21.82 -35.50
N GLU A 150 16.26 -22.63 -34.69
CA GLU A 150 15.17 -22.21 -33.83
C GLU A 150 15.65 -22.10 -32.38
N TRP A 151 15.17 -21.03 -31.74
CA TRP A 151 15.52 -20.65 -30.38
C TRP A 151 14.26 -20.46 -29.57
N LYS A 152 14.27 -21.01 -28.36
CA LYS A 152 13.25 -20.81 -27.34
C LYS A 152 13.79 -19.87 -26.28
N LEU A 153 13.29 -18.65 -26.27
CA LEU A 153 13.57 -17.63 -25.27
C LEU A 153 12.51 -17.72 -24.18
N THR A 154 12.92 -17.67 -22.92
CA THR A 154 12.01 -17.71 -21.78
C THR A 154 12.39 -16.64 -20.78
N CYS A 155 11.42 -15.83 -20.36
CA CYS A 155 11.57 -14.87 -19.27
C CYS A 155 10.62 -15.22 -18.13
N GLN A 156 11.13 -15.17 -16.91
CA GLN A 156 10.38 -15.45 -15.70
C GLN A 156 10.62 -14.36 -14.68
N SER A 157 9.56 -13.87 -14.05
CA SER A 157 9.66 -12.88 -12.98
C SER A 157 8.50 -13.05 -12.01
N GLU A 158 8.68 -12.54 -10.79
CA GLU A 158 7.69 -12.56 -9.73
C GLU A 158 7.32 -11.14 -9.31
N GLY A 159 6.03 -10.89 -9.07
CA GLY A 159 5.56 -9.56 -8.72
C GLY A 159 4.06 -9.49 -8.43
N TYR A 160 3.59 -8.30 -8.11
CA TYR A 160 2.20 -7.97 -7.83
C TYR A 160 1.97 -6.46 -8.04
N PRO A 161 0.85 -6.04 -8.67
CA PRO A 161 -0.21 -6.87 -9.25
C PRO A 161 0.22 -7.57 -10.55
N GLU A 162 -0.71 -8.24 -11.22
CA GLU A 162 -0.44 -8.94 -12.49
C GLU A 162 0.20 -7.99 -13.53
N ALA A 163 1.19 -8.50 -14.26
CA ALA A 163 1.85 -7.78 -15.35
C ALA A 163 1.57 -8.42 -16.70
N GLU A 164 1.58 -7.60 -17.74
CA GLU A 164 1.66 -8.02 -19.13
C GLU A 164 3.13 -8.29 -19.49
N VAL A 165 3.40 -9.30 -20.32
CA VAL A 165 4.76 -9.57 -20.82
C VAL A 165 4.83 -9.27 -22.30
N ILE A 166 5.55 -8.22 -22.65
CA ILE A 166 5.72 -7.73 -24.02
C ILE A 166 7.05 -8.26 -24.56
N TRP A 167 7.03 -8.83 -25.75
CA TRP A 167 8.23 -9.23 -26.48
C TRP A 167 8.48 -8.28 -27.64
N GLN A 168 9.70 -7.78 -27.75
CA GLN A 168 10.10 -6.95 -28.89
C GLN A 168 11.52 -7.27 -29.34
N ASN A 169 11.83 -7.04 -30.62
CA ASN A 169 13.22 -7.10 -31.11
C ASN A 169 13.89 -5.70 -31.05
N ARG A 170 15.15 -5.63 -31.48
CA ARG A 170 15.91 -4.36 -31.57
C ARG A 170 15.29 -3.29 -32.49
N ASN A 171 14.40 -3.70 -33.40
CA ASN A 171 13.71 -2.81 -34.34
C ASN A 171 12.35 -2.34 -33.79
N TYR A 172 12.03 -2.67 -32.52
CA TYR A 172 10.74 -2.39 -31.89
C TYR A 172 9.56 -3.09 -32.57
N GLU A 173 9.81 -4.19 -33.29
CA GLU A 173 8.73 -5.06 -33.76
C GLU A 173 8.13 -5.81 -32.57
N ASP A 174 6.82 -5.71 -32.41
CA ASP A 174 6.08 -6.43 -31.39
C ASP A 174 5.92 -7.91 -31.79
N LEU A 175 6.38 -8.79 -30.91
CA LEU A 175 6.35 -10.24 -31.06
C LEU A 175 5.48 -10.90 -29.99
N THR A 176 4.75 -10.12 -29.21
CA THR A 176 3.95 -10.58 -28.06
C THR A 176 2.92 -11.62 -28.48
N ASP A 177 2.24 -11.43 -29.62
CA ASP A 177 1.25 -12.38 -30.16
C ASP A 177 1.86 -13.74 -30.55
N LYS A 178 3.18 -13.81 -30.75
CA LYS A 178 3.91 -15.05 -31.06
C LYS A 178 4.41 -15.77 -29.79
N ALA A 179 4.33 -15.11 -28.63
CA ALA A 179 4.77 -15.65 -27.36
C ALA A 179 3.63 -16.37 -26.63
N ASN A 180 4.00 -17.28 -25.73
CA ASN A 180 3.09 -17.92 -24.79
C ASN A 180 3.42 -17.44 -23.38
N THR A 181 2.54 -16.63 -22.82
CA THR A 181 2.63 -16.11 -21.45
C THR A 181 1.65 -16.84 -20.55
N ARG A 182 2.14 -17.34 -19.43
CA ARG A 182 1.33 -17.94 -18.36
C ARG A 182 1.77 -17.41 -17.01
N PHE A 183 0.89 -17.54 -16.03
CA PHE A 183 1.19 -17.21 -14.66
C PHE A 183 0.58 -18.20 -13.69
N GLU A 184 1.19 -18.27 -12.52
CA GLU A 184 0.69 -19.00 -11.37
C GLU A 184 0.73 -18.07 -10.15
N THR A 185 -0.17 -18.26 -9.19
CA THR A 185 -0.15 -17.48 -7.94
C THR A 185 0.60 -18.26 -6.86
N GLY A 186 1.67 -17.67 -6.34
CA GLY A 186 2.46 -18.22 -5.24
C GLY A 186 1.70 -18.22 -3.92
N SER A 187 2.17 -18.99 -2.94
CA SER A 187 1.61 -19.01 -1.58
C SER A 187 1.75 -17.67 -0.85
N ASP A 188 2.66 -16.83 -1.30
CA ASP A 188 2.90 -15.46 -0.84
C ASP A 188 2.06 -14.40 -1.59
N GLN A 189 1.13 -14.85 -2.44
CA GLN A 189 0.23 -14.06 -3.30
C GLN A 189 0.91 -13.32 -4.46
N LEU A 190 2.20 -13.57 -4.74
CA LEU A 190 2.85 -13.06 -5.93
C LEU A 190 2.38 -13.80 -7.19
N TYR A 191 2.40 -13.12 -8.32
CA TYR A 191 2.28 -13.71 -9.64
C TYR A 191 3.65 -14.18 -10.11
N HIS A 192 3.76 -15.47 -10.39
CA HIS A 192 4.92 -16.12 -10.97
C HIS A 192 4.73 -16.17 -12.48
N MET A 193 5.18 -15.13 -13.16
CA MET A 193 4.99 -14.96 -14.59
C MET A 193 6.05 -15.75 -15.35
N THR A 194 5.65 -16.47 -16.39
CA THR A 194 6.55 -17.15 -17.33
C THR A 194 6.08 -16.89 -18.75
N SER A 195 6.91 -16.24 -19.55
CA SER A 195 6.65 -16.03 -20.97
C SER A 195 7.71 -16.70 -21.83
N THR A 196 7.28 -17.29 -22.94
CA THR A 196 8.13 -18.05 -23.85
C THR A 196 7.91 -17.60 -25.28
N LEU A 197 8.98 -17.21 -25.97
CA LEU A 197 8.99 -16.88 -27.39
C LEU A 197 9.82 -17.92 -28.16
N THR A 198 9.24 -18.51 -29.20
CA THR A 198 9.95 -19.42 -30.12
C THR A 198 10.16 -18.71 -31.45
N ILE A 199 11.40 -18.57 -31.88
CA ILE A 199 11.76 -17.84 -33.10
C ILE A 199 12.82 -18.57 -33.91
N LYS A 200 12.71 -18.49 -35.24
CA LYS A 200 13.78 -18.88 -36.16
C LYS A 200 14.59 -17.64 -36.47
N SER A 201 15.86 -17.64 -36.05
CA SER A 201 16.71 -16.45 -36.11
C SER A 201 18.15 -16.83 -36.40
N ALA A 202 18.86 -15.91 -37.06
CA ALA A 202 20.31 -15.97 -37.10
C ALA A 202 20.89 -15.82 -35.68
N ILE A 203 22.12 -16.28 -35.51
CA ILE A 203 22.93 -16.02 -34.31
C ILE A 203 23.16 -14.49 -34.26
N ASP A 204 23.02 -13.88 -33.08
CA ASP A 204 23.21 -12.44 -32.77
C ASP A 204 22.01 -11.47 -32.88
N GLU A 205 20.76 -11.95 -33.00
CA GLU A 205 19.58 -11.08 -32.81
C GLU A 205 19.28 -10.83 -31.32
N ILE A 206 18.90 -9.59 -30.99
CA ILE A 206 18.56 -9.16 -29.63
C ILE A 206 17.05 -9.01 -29.51
N PHE A 207 16.51 -9.67 -28.49
CA PHE A 207 15.11 -9.61 -28.09
C PHE A 207 15.04 -9.12 -26.66
N TYR A 208 13.97 -8.37 -26.37
CA TYR A 208 13.68 -7.85 -25.06
C TYR A 208 12.37 -8.43 -24.57
N CYS A 209 12.32 -8.82 -23.30
CA CYS A 209 11.09 -9.19 -22.62
C CYS A 209 10.80 -8.16 -21.53
N ILE A 210 9.61 -7.55 -21.59
CA ILE A 210 9.23 -6.42 -20.75
C ILE A 210 8.03 -6.83 -19.90
N PHE A 211 8.19 -6.83 -18.58
CA PHE A 211 7.09 -6.99 -17.64
C PHE A 211 6.48 -5.61 -17.39
N TRP A 212 5.28 -5.37 -17.92
CA TRP A 212 4.56 -4.11 -17.80
C TRP A 212 3.40 -4.24 -16.83
N ASN A 213 3.44 -3.45 -15.75
CA ASN A 213 2.34 -3.38 -14.81
C ASN A 213 1.44 -2.17 -15.11
N LYS A 214 0.25 -2.44 -15.66
CA LYS A 214 -0.71 -1.40 -16.06
C LYS A 214 -1.26 -0.61 -14.87
N GLU A 215 -1.43 -1.22 -13.70
CA GLU A 215 -1.95 -0.52 -12.52
C GLU A 215 -0.92 0.47 -11.97
N LEU A 216 0.35 0.07 -11.95
CA LEU A 216 1.44 0.88 -11.42
C LEU A 216 2.04 1.84 -12.45
N GLN A 217 1.79 1.62 -13.75
CA GLN A 217 2.46 2.33 -14.85
C GLN A 217 3.99 2.16 -14.78
N GLU A 218 4.46 0.97 -14.40
CA GLU A 218 5.87 0.62 -14.23
C GLU A 218 6.23 -0.58 -15.11
N ASN A 219 7.42 -0.58 -15.74
CA ASN A 219 7.98 -1.76 -16.40
C ASN A 219 9.34 -2.16 -15.83
N THR A 220 9.71 -3.41 -16.09
CA THR A 220 11.09 -3.89 -16.01
C THR A 220 11.37 -4.76 -17.23
N SER A 221 12.54 -4.58 -17.86
CA SER A 221 12.93 -5.30 -19.07
C SER A 221 14.24 -6.05 -18.88
N ALA A 222 14.36 -7.21 -19.52
CA ALA A 222 15.61 -7.94 -19.69
C ALA A 222 15.91 -8.14 -21.18
#